data_AF-D2VYG9-F1
#
_entry.id   AF-D2VYG9-F1
#
_cell.length_a   1.000
_cell.length_b   1.000
_cell.length_c   1.000
_cell.angle_alpha   90.00
_cell.angle_beta   90.00
_cell.angle_gamma   90.00
#
_symmetry.space_group_name_H-M   'P 1'
#
loop_
_entity.id
_entity.type
_entity.pdbx_description
1 polymer ?
#
loop_
_entity_poly.entity_id
_entity_poly.type
_entity_poly.pdbx_seq_one_letter_code
_entity_poly.pdbx_strand_id
1 'polypeptide(L)'
;MSGDQLNAEFETACRRGNLNGFLTIMNIISNQEDRFTLINTPVFRNFSPPPMYTVWNGHFSMFSYLIDHNLVNFEMTDETGNTYLHIAALKGDLNFINKLLNLDEADVLVNKKDFVGKTAFELAEQRNRMDIATMIRSIKYSKKLHTALFNQFSKGNLSDIQFIVE
;
A
#
# COMPACT_ATOMS: atom_id res chain seq x y z
N MET A 1 18.99 -20.58 -14.08
CA MET A 1 18.67 -19.14 -14.20
C MET A 1 19.67 -18.37 -13.37
N SER A 2 20.29 -17.32 -13.88
CA SER A 2 21.13 -16.44 -13.04
C SER A 2 20.27 -15.66 -12.05
N GLY A 3 20.87 -15.12 -10.98
CA GLY A 3 20.16 -14.27 -10.02
C GLY A 3 19.52 -13.05 -10.69
N ASP A 4 20.25 -12.39 -11.60
CA ASP A 4 19.73 -11.22 -12.33
C ASP A 4 18.56 -11.58 -13.24
N GLN A 5 18.60 -12.76 -13.88
CA GLN A 5 17.50 -13.22 -14.72
C GLN A 5 16.25 -13.56 -13.88
N LEU A 6 16.43 -14.20 -12.72
CA LEU A 6 15.35 -14.49 -11.77
C LEU A 6 14.67 -13.19 -11.31
N ASN A 7 15.46 -12.17 -10.97
CA ASN A 7 14.97 -10.86 -10.55
C ASN A 7 14.17 -10.16 -11.66
N ALA A 8 14.69 -10.16 -12.89
CA ALA A 8 14.02 -9.54 -14.04
C ALA A 8 12.71 -10.27 -14.43
N GLU A 9 12.69 -11.59 -14.37
CA GLU A 9 11.49 -12.39 -14.62
C GLU A 9 10.43 -12.17 -13.53
N PHE A 10 10.86 -12.04 -12.28
CA PHE A 10 9.98 -11.74 -11.15
C PHE A 10 9.32 -10.36 -11.30
N GLU A 11 10.10 -9.33 -11.59
CA GLU A 11 9.58 -7.99 -11.84
C GLU A 11 8.60 -7.98 -13.03
N THR A 12 8.95 -8.69 -14.10
CA THR A 12 8.10 -8.84 -15.29
C THR A 12 6.77 -9.51 -14.94
N ALA A 13 6.77 -10.51 -14.06
CA ALA A 13 5.56 -11.15 -13.59
C ALA A 13 4.64 -10.15 -12.87
N CYS A 14 5.19 -9.34 -11.95
CA CYS A 14 4.44 -8.28 -11.27
C CYS A 14 3.91 -7.22 -12.24
N ARG A 15 4.74 -6.77 -13.19
CA ARG A 15 4.35 -5.76 -14.20
C ARG A 15 3.22 -6.24 -15.10
N ARG A 16 3.20 -7.53 -15.44
CA ARG A 16 2.20 -8.14 -16.33
C ARG A 16 1.00 -8.77 -15.59
N GLY A 17 1.03 -8.83 -14.26
CA GLY A 17 -0.01 -9.52 -13.49
C GLY A 17 0.02 -11.04 -13.66
N ASN A 18 1.17 -11.60 -14.04
CA ASN A 18 1.31 -13.04 -14.29
C ASN A 18 1.50 -13.79 -12.96
N LEU A 19 0.39 -14.05 -12.26
CA LEU A 19 0.39 -14.76 -10.98
C LEU A 19 1.02 -16.17 -11.10
N ASN A 20 0.76 -16.90 -12.18
CA ASN A 20 1.34 -18.24 -12.36
C ASN A 20 2.87 -18.21 -12.51
N GLY A 21 3.39 -17.26 -13.28
CA GLY A 21 4.84 -17.04 -13.41
C GLY A 21 5.47 -16.62 -12.08
N PHE A 22 4.80 -15.73 -11.36
CA PHE A 22 5.20 -15.34 -10.01
C PHE A 22 5.28 -16.56 -9.07
N LEU A 23 4.24 -17.39 -9.01
CA LEU A 23 4.21 -18.57 -8.12
C LEU A 23 5.28 -19.59 -8.50
N THR A 24 5.55 -19.76 -9.80
CA THR A 24 6.63 -20.62 -10.28
C THR A 24 7.99 -20.15 -9.77
N ILE A 25 8.25 -18.84 -9.82
CA ILE A 25 9.48 -18.24 -9.29
C ILE A 25 9.56 -18.39 -7.76
N MET A 26 8.46 -18.16 -7.06
CA MET A 26 8.39 -18.30 -5.60
C MET A 26 8.67 -19.74 -5.12
N ASN A 27 8.33 -20.74 -5.93
CA ASN A 27 8.62 -22.14 -5.62
C ASN A 27 10.10 -22.53 -5.84
N ILE A 28 10.87 -21.73 -6.57
CA ILE A 28 12.32 -21.95 -6.76
C ILE A 28 13.10 -21.50 -5.51
N ILE A 29 12.59 -20.51 -4.79
CA ILE A 29 13.29 -19.86 -3.67
C ILE A 29 12.81 -20.46 -2.34
N SER A 30 13.61 -21.37 -1.78
CA SER A 30 13.25 -22.10 -0.56
C SER A 30 13.22 -21.20 0.69
N ASN A 31 14.11 -20.21 0.77
CA ASN A 31 14.24 -19.33 1.94
C ASN A 31 13.16 -18.22 1.91
N GLN A 32 12.56 -17.93 3.06
CA GLN A 32 11.59 -16.84 3.22
C GLN A 32 12.24 -15.45 3.16
N GLU A 33 13.46 -15.30 3.67
CA GLU A 33 14.18 -14.03 3.67
C GLU A 33 14.59 -13.62 2.24
N ASP A 34 15.11 -14.57 1.46
CA ASP A 34 15.45 -14.35 0.05
C ASP A 34 14.20 -14.00 -0.78
N ARG A 35 13.07 -14.66 -0.47
CA ARG A 35 11.75 -14.35 -1.04
C ARG A 35 11.34 -12.92 -0.73
N PHE A 36 11.35 -12.53 0.54
CA PHE A 36 10.96 -11.18 0.95
C PHE A 36 11.86 -10.11 0.33
N THR A 37 13.16 -10.38 0.26
CA THR A 37 14.16 -9.51 -0.37
C THR A 37 13.89 -9.35 -1.86
N LEU A 38 13.68 -10.45 -2.60
CA LEU A 38 13.33 -10.42 -4.02
C LEU A 38 12.06 -9.59 -4.27
N ILE A 39 11.03 -9.81 -3.45
CA ILE A 39 9.73 -9.17 -3.62
C ILE A 39 9.84 -7.66 -3.43
N ASN A 40 10.63 -7.19 -2.48
CA ASN A 40 10.61 -5.77 -2.08
C ASN A 40 11.79 -4.96 -2.60
N THR A 41 12.79 -5.60 -3.20
CA THR A 41 13.98 -4.92 -3.74
C THR A 41 13.79 -4.61 -5.23
N PRO A 42 13.91 -3.34 -5.66
CA PRO A 42 13.90 -3.02 -7.07
C PRO A 42 15.17 -3.48 -7.77
N VAL A 43 15.03 -4.03 -8.98
CA VAL A 43 16.14 -4.63 -9.75
C VAL A 43 17.15 -3.55 -10.20
N PHE A 44 16.64 -2.38 -10.58
CA PHE A 44 17.45 -1.25 -11.01
C PHE A 44 17.38 -0.14 -9.96
N ARG A 45 18.52 0.45 -9.60
CA ARG A 45 18.55 1.59 -8.67
C ARG A 45 17.65 2.70 -9.22
N ASN A 46 16.70 3.15 -8.40
CA ASN A 46 15.65 4.15 -8.71
C ASN A 46 14.37 3.60 -9.37
N PHE A 47 14.12 2.29 -9.37
CA PHE A 47 12.81 1.75 -9.77
C PHE A 47 11.94 1.40 -8.56
N SER A 48 10.64 1.37 -8.76
CA SER A 48 9.66 1.01 -7.74
C SER A 48 9.80 -0.48 -7.36
N PRO A 49 9.55 -0.85 -6.08
CA PRO A 49 9.46 -2.25 -5.66
C PRO A 49 8.51 -3.04 -6.56
N PRO A 50 8.82 -4.30 -6.91
CA PRO A 50 8.02 -5.07 -7.86
C PRO A 50 6.50 -5.10 -7.60
N PRO A 51 5.99 -5.25 -6.35
CA PRO A 51 4.57 -5.19 -6.06
C PRO A 51 3.90 -3.88 -6.47
N MET A 52 4.61 -2.75 -6.52
CA MET A 52 4.03 -1.47 -6.93
C MET A 52 3.57 -1.50 -8.39
N TYR A 53 4.24 -2.25 -9.27
CA TYR A 53 3.78 -2.42 -10.64
C TYR A 53 2.41 -3.09 -10.72
N THR A 54 2.05 -3.93 -9.74
CA THR A 54 0.72 -4.55 -9.70
C THR A 54 -0.36 -3.50 -9.46
N VAL A 55 -0.10 -2.48 -8.63
CA VAL A 55 -1.04 -1.37 -8.38
C VAL A 55 -1.04 -0.40 -9.56
N TRP A 56 0.14 -0.04 -10.08
CA TRP A 56 0.26 0.83 -11.26
C TRP A 56 -0.44 0.28 -12.50
N ASN A 57 -0.49 -1.04 -12.66
CA ASN A 57 -1.09 -1.68 -13.84
C ASN A 57 -2.45 -2.33 -13.56
N GLY A 58 -3.00 -2.20 -12.34
CA GLY A 58 -4.35 -2.68 -12.01
C GLY A 58 -4.49 -4.19 -11.78
N HIS A 59 -3.39 -4.89 -11.48
CA HIS A 59 -3.34 -6.34 -11.26
C HIS A 59 -3.80 -6.71 -9.84
N PHE A 60 -5.07 -6.44 -9.52
CA PHE A 60 -5.63 -6.56 -8.16
C PHE A 60 -5.50 -7.96 -7.57
N SER A 61 -5.76 -9.02 -8.34
CA SER A 61 -5.67 -10.40 -7.83
C SER A 61 -4.25 -10.75 -7.38
N MET A 62 -3.25 -10.29 -8.11
CA MET A 62 -1.85 -10.51 -7.76
C MET A 62 -1.44 -9.69 -6.54
N PHE A 63 -1.86 -8.43 -6.46
CA PHE A 63 -1.61 -7.61 -5.28
C PHE A 63 -2.29 -8.16 -4.02
N SER A 64 -3.54 -8.62 -4.15
CA SER A 64 -4.28 -9.24 -3.06
C SER A 64 -3.56 -10.48 -2.55
N TYR A 65 -3.09 -11.35 -3.45
CA TYR A 65 -2.28 -12.50 -3.07
C TYR A 65 -1.03 -12.09 -2.26
N LEU A 66 -0.31 -11.08 -2.72
CA LEU A 66 0.91 -10.58 -2.04
C LEU A 66 0.61 -10.09 -0.62
N ILE A 67 -0.49 -9.35 -0.45
CA ILE A 67 -0.95 -8.89 0.87
C ILE A 67 -1.37 -10.06 1.76
N ASP A 68 -2.20 -10.96 1.25
CA ASP A 68 -2.80 -12.05 2.03
C ASP A 68 -1.74 -13.05 2.55
N HIS A 69 -0.54 -13.02 1.97
CA HIS A 69 0.61 -13.83 2.38
C HIS A 69 1.70 -13.02 3.10
N ASN A 70 1.43 -11.78 3.50
CA ASN A 70 2.37 -10.89 4.21
C ASN A 70 3.70 -10.69 3.47
N LEU A 71 3.66 -10.59 2.15
CA LEU A 71 4.85 -10.49 1.29
C LEU A 71 5.25 -9.04 0.95
N VAL A 72 4.39 -8.07 1.29
CA VAL A 72 4.54 -6.67 0.91
C VAL A 72 5.17 -5.86 2.04
N ASN A 73 6.21 -5.09 1.72
CA ASN A 73 6.71 -4.03 2.58
C ASN A 73 5.99 -2.71 2.24
N PHE A 74 5.16 -2.23 3.15
CA PHE A 74 4.37 -0.99 2.99
C PHE A 74 5.16 0.30 3.23
N GLU A 75 6.37 0.24 3.80
CA GLU A 75 7.22 1.42 4.00
C GLU A 75 7.94 1.87 2.71
N MET A 76 7.97 1.00 1.70
CA MET A 76 8.64 1.31 0.44
C MET A 76 7.82 2.31 -0.40
N THR A 77 8.54 3.10 -1.20
CA THR A 77 7.95 4.06 -2.14
C THR A 77 8.46 3.84 -3.56
N ASP A 78 7.73 4.35 -4.55
CA ASP A 78 8.25 4.50 -5.91
C ASP A 78 9.27 5.65 -6.01
N GLU A 79 9.77 5.88 -7.22
CA GLU A 79 10.77 6.91 -7.54
C GLU A 79 10.31 8.36 -7.31
N THR A 80 9.01 8.58 -7.12
CA THR A 80 8.42 9.88 -6.79
C THR A 80 7.97 9.97 -5.33
N GLY A 81 8.24 8.93 -4.53
CA GLY A 81 7.82 8.87 -3.13
C GLY A 81 6.40 8.37 -2.94
N ASN A 82 5.73 7.86 -3.98
CA ASN A 82 4.37 7.34 -3.81
C ASN A 82 4.40 6.01 -3.06
N THR A 83 3.52 5.90 -2.07
CA THR A 83 3.15 4.60 -1.47
C THR A 83 2.09 3.90 -2.34
N TYR A 84 1.75 2.65 -2.01
CA TYR A 84 0.65 1.93 -2.65
C TYR A 84 -0.67 2.72 -2.64
N LEU A 85 -0.96 3.44 -1.54
CA LEU A 85 -2.19 4.23 -1.42
C LEU A 85 -2.18 5.47 -2.32
N HIS A 86 -1.03 6.12 -2.50
CA HIS A 86 -0.89 7.24 -3.46
C HIS A 86 -1.19 6.76 -4.88
N ILE A 87 -0.61 5.62 -5.28
CA ILE A 87 -0.82 5.04 -6.62
C ILE A 87 -2.30 4.69 -6.83
N ALA A 88 -2.92 4.01 -5.87
CA ALA A 88 -4.35 3.65 -5.94
C ALA A 88 -5.26 4.89 -6.05
N ALA A 89 -4.96 5.95 -5.30
CA ALA A 89 -5.68 7.22 -5.33
C ALA A 89 -5.51 7.96 -6.68
N LEU A 90 -4.29 8.01 -7.20
CA LEU A 90 -3.99 8.59 -8.52
C LEU A 90 -4.74 7.86 -9.65
N LYS A 91 -4.81 6.53 -9.57
CA LYS A 91 -5.50 5.69 -10.56
C LYS A 91 -7.02 5.77 -10.45
N GLY A 92 -7.52 6.01 -9.25
CA GLY A 92 -8.95 6.00 -8.99
C GLY A 92 -9.52 4.59 -8.81
N ASP A 93 -8.74 3.63 -8.34
CA ASP A 93 -9.17 2.23 -8.23
C ASP A 93 -9.66 1.89 -6.82
N LEU A 94 -10.98 1.81 -6.67
CA LEU A 94 -11.67 1.54 -5.40
C LEU A 94 -11.30 0.19 -4.78
N ASN A 95 -10.97 -0.84 -5.59
CA ASN A 95 -10.64 -2.15 -5.04
C ASN A 95 -9.32 -2.10 -4.26
N PHE A 96 -8.30 -1.43 -4.83
CA PHE A 96 -7.04 -1.21 -4.13
C PHE A 96 -7.21 -0.31 -2.91
N ILE A 97 -7.99 0.77 -3.02
CA ILE A 97 -8.29 1.66 -1.89
C ILE A 97 -8.90 0.87 -0.73
N ASN A 98 -9.94 0.08 -1.01
CA ASN A 98 -10.59 -0.75 0.01
C ASN A 98 -9.62 -1.77 0.62
N LYS A 99 -8.82 -2.46 -0.20
CA LYS A 99 -7.86 -3.45 0.31
C LYS A 99 -6.81 -2.81 1.21
N LEU A 100 -6.27 -1.66 0.80
CA LEU A 100 -5.21 -0.93 1.53
C LEU A 100 -5.72 -0.27 2.82
N LEU A 101 -6.93 0.29 2.81
CA LEU A 101 -7.51 0.96 3.98
C LEU A 101 -7.97 0.00 5.07
N ASN A 102 -8.15 -1.28 4.74
CA ASN A 102 -8.47 -2.35 5.71
C ASN A 102 -7.23 -2.98 6.35
N LEU A 103 -6.02 -2.54 5.99
CA LEU A 103 -4.78 -3.01 6.61
C LEU A 103 -4.56 -2.37 7.98
N ASP A 104 -3.82 -3.05 8.83
CA ASP A 104 -3.37 -2.48 10.10
C ASP A 104 -2.39 -1.31 9.85
N GLU A 105 -1.59 -1.40 8.79
CA GLU A 105 -0.63 -0.38 8.34
C GLU A 105 -1.28 0.85 7.68
N ALA A 106 -2.62 0.84 7.49
CA ALA A 106 -3.32 1.93 6.81
C ALA A 106 -3.03 3.31 7.42
N ASP A 107 -2.86 3.39 8.73
CA ASP A 107 -2.62 4.66 9.44
C ASP A 107 -1.31 5.33 9.04
N VAL A 108 -0.28 4.53 8.77
CA VAL A 108 1.00 5.03 8.28
C VAL A 108 0.83 5.51 6.83
N LEU A 109 0.13 4.73 6.01
CA LEU A 109 -0.04 5.03 4.59
C LEU A 109 -0.85 6.31 4.33
N VAL A 110 -1.92 6.58 5.10
CA VAL A 110 -2.82 7.74 4.87
C VAL A 110 -2.17 9.09 5.13
N ASN A 111 -1.10 9.14 5.93
CA ASN A 111 -0.42 10.39 6.31
C ASN A 111 0.94 10.57 5.64
N LYS A 112 1.48 9.53 4.99
CA LYS A 112 2.73 9.65 4.22
C LYS A 112 2.54 10.66 3.09
N LYS A 113 3.61 11.40 2.84
CA LYS A 113 3.70 12.36 1.74
C LYS A 113 4.68 11.84 0.71
N ASP A 114 4.34 12.02 -0.55
CA ASP A 114 5.25 11.84 -1.68
C ASP A 114 6.38 12.89 -1.68
N PHE A 115 7.29 12.83 -2.65
CA PHE A 115 8.43 13.77 -2.73
C PHE A 115 8.04 15.20 -3.08
N VAL A 116 6.80 15.45 -3.54
CA VAL A 116 6.26 16.80 -3.73
C VAL A 116 5.40 17.26 -2.55
N GLY A 117 5.40 16.49 -1.46
CA GLY A 117 4.76 16.86 -0.20
C GLY A 117 3.25 16.58 -0.13
N LYS A 118 2.72 15.75 -1.03
CA LYS A 118 1.28 15.43 -1.13
C LYS A 118 0.98 14.05 -0.56
N THR A 119 -0.15 13.95 0.12
CA THR A 119 -0.75 12.70 0.61
C THR A 119 -1.62 12.06 -0.48
N ALA A 120 -1.95 10.78 -0.33
CA ALA A 120 -2.88 10.09 -1.22
C ALA A 120 -4.27 10.77 -1.30
N PHE A 121 -4.74 11.35 -0.19
CA PHE A 121 -5.96 12.17 -0.15
C PHE A 121 -5.86 13.39 -1.07
N GLU A 122 -4.79 14.17 -0.95
CA GLU A 122 -4.59 15.38 -1.76
C GLU A 122 -4.41 15.05 -3.24
N LEU A 123 -3.79 13.91 -3.57
CA LEU A 123 -3.72 13.42 -4.94
C LEU A 123 -5.09 13.02 -5.50
N ALA A 124 -5.96 12.39 -4.70
CA ALA A 124 -7.32 12.06 -5.10
C ALA A 124 -8.13 13.34 -5.40
N GLU A 125 -8.05 14.36 -4.54
CA GLU A 125 -8.71 15.66 -4.76
C GLU A 125 -8.24 16.34 -6.04
N GLN A 126 -6.92 16.39 -6.28
CA GLN A 126 -6.36 16.98 -7.49
C GLN A 126 -6.78 16.27 -8.78
N ARG A 127 -7.12 14.99 -8.69
CA ARG A 127 -7.64 14.18 -9.81
C ARG A 127 -9.17 14.16 -9.87
N ASN A 128 -9.86 14.96 -9.04
CA ASN A 128 -11.32 14.99 -8.91
C ASN A 128 -11.92 13.61 -8.58
N ARG A 129 -11.22 12.79 -7.79
CA ARG A 129 -11.64 11.47 -7.28
C ARG A 129 -12.25 11.62 -5.89
N MET A 130 -13.37 12.33 -5.80
CA MET A 130 -13.94 12.75 -4.52
C MET A 130 -14.45 11.59 -3.67
N ASP A 131 -14.96 10.53 -4.30
CA ASP A 131 -15.33 9.28 -3.63
C ASP A 131 -14.15 8.67 -2.86
N ILE A 132 -12.99 8.57 -3.50
CA ILE A 132 -11.76 8.05 -2.90
C ILE A 132 -11.22 9.02 -1.83
N ALA A 133 -11.23 10.32 -2.11
CA ALA A 133 -10.83 11.33 -1.14
C ALA A 133 -11.67 11.21 0.15
N THR A 134 -12.99 11.06 0.01
CA THR A 134 -13.90 10.84 1.15
C THR A 134 -13.60 9.52 1.88
N MET A 135 -13.34 8.42 1.17
CA MET A 135 -12.99 7.14 1.81
C MET A 135 -11.69 7.25 2.62
N ILE A 136 -10.62 7.79 2.03
CA ILE A 136 -9.33 7.97 2.73
C ILE A 136 -9.51 8.88 3.95
N ARG A 137 -10.29 9.96 3.81
CA ARG A 137 -10.61 10.88 4.90
C ARG A 137 -11.37 10.18 6.02
N SER A 138 -12.39 9.37 5.72
CA SER A 138 -13.22 8.71 6.75
C SER A 138 -12.44 7.76 7.67
N ILE A 139 -11.47 7.01 7.13
CA ILE A 139 -10.63 6.09 7.92
C ILE A 139 -9.77 6.88 8.90
N LYS A 140 -9.18 7.99 8.45
CA LYS A 140 -8.39 8.91 9.30
C LYS A 140 -9.18 9.38 10.53
N TYR A 141 -10.49 9.61 10.38
CA TYR A 141 -11.35 10.02 11.51
C TYR A 141 -11.75 8.86 12.42
N SER A 142 -12.16 7.72 11.85
CA SER A 142 -12.65 6.58 12.63
C SER A 142 -11.60 6.03 13.61
N LYS A 143 -10.35 5.84 13.16
CA LYS A 143 -9.27 5.32 14.01
C LYS A 143 -8.72 6.38 14.97
N LYS A 144 -8.65 7.66 14.57
CA LYS A 144 -8.30 8.76 15.49
C LYS A 144 -9.30 8.87 16.64
N LEU A 145 -10.60 8.71 16.36
CA LEU A 145 -11.64 8.65 17.38
C LEU A 145 -11.45 7.43 18.30
N HIS A 146 -11.20 6.25 17.74
CA HIS A 146 -10.94 5.03 18.52
C HIS A 146 -9.73 5.21 19.46
N THR A 147 -8.60 5.74 18.97
CA THR A 147 -7.41 6.02 19.79
C THR A 147 -7.67 7.08 20.85
N ALA A 148 -8.40 8.16 20.53
CA ALA A 148 -8.76 9.20 21.48
C ALA A 148 -9.64 8.65 22.61
N LEU A 149 -10.65 7.86 22.27
CA LEU A 149 -11.52 7.18 23.24
C LEU A 149 -10.72 6.21 24.10
N PHE A 150 -9.92 5.31 23.51
CA PHE A 150 -9.08 4.37 24.26
C PHE A 150 -8.16 5.07 25.28
N ASN A 151 -7.56 6.19 24.89
CA ASN A 151 -6.70 6.99 25.77
C ASN A 151 -7.47 7.74 26.87
N GLN A 152 -8.72 8.15 26.62
CA GLN A 152 -9.58 8.74 27.64
C GLN A 152 -10.09 7.70 28.64
N PHE A 153 -10.48 6.51 28.16
CA PHE A 153 -10.87 5.38 29.01
C PHE A 153 -9.71 4.91 29.90
N SER A 154 -8.50 4.81 29.37
CA SER A 154 -7.31 4.43 30.17
C SER A 154 -6.92 5.48 31.21
N LYS A 155 -7.32 6.74 31.02
CA LYS A 155 -7.09 7.87 31.95
C LYS A 155 -8.28 8.19 32.87
N GLY A 156 -9.42 7.52 32.70
CA GLY A 156 -10.62 7.72 33.52
C GLY A 156 -11.41 9.01 33.26
N ASN A 157 -11.16 9.74 32.17
CA ASN A 157 -11.82 11.02 31.87
C ASN A 157 -12.93 10.84 30.84
N LEU A 158 -14.19 10.75 31.30
CA LEU A 158 -15.39 10.53 30.47
C LEU A 158 -16.14 11.82 30.09
N SER A 159 -15.73 12.98 30.61
CA SER A 159 -16.46 14.26 30.45
C SER A 159 -16.29 14.94 29.09
N ASP A 160 -15.33 14.52 28.28
CA ASP A 160 -14.88 15.28 27.09
C ASP A 160 -15.31 14.64 25.75
N ILE A 161 -16.32 13.76 25.76
CA ILE A 161 -16.80 13.04 24.54
C ILE A 161 -17.59 13.96 23.59
N GLN A 162 -17.67 15.25 23.88
CA GLN A 162 -18.31 16.20 22.98
C GLN A 162 -17.30 16.70 21.94
N PHE A 163 -17.64 16.43 20.68
CA PHE A 163 -17.21 17.14 19.47
C PHE A 163 -15.93 16.64 18.78
N ILE A 164 -16.07 15.76 17.77
CA ILE A 164 -15.29 15.84 16.51
C ILE A 164 -16.17 15.33 15.36
N VAL A 165 -17.03 16.19 14.83
CA VAL A 165 -17.64 16.03 13.50
C VAL A 165 -17.51 17.37 12.77
N GLU A 166 -16.33 17.65 12.20
CA GLU A 166 -16.09 18.57 11.06
C GLU A 166 -14.86 18.08 10.22
#